data_AF-A0A484B6W0-F1
#
_entry.id   AF-A0A484B6W0-F1
#
_cell.length_a   1.000
_cell.length_b   1.000
_cell.length_c   1.000
_cell.angle_alpha   90.00
_cell.angle_beta   90.00
_cell.angle_gamma   90.00
#
_symmetry.space_group_name_H-M   'P 1'
#
loop_
_entity.id
_entity.type
_entity.pdbx_description
1 polymer ?
#
loop_
_entity_poly.entity_id
_entity_poly.type
_entity_poly.pdbx_seq_one_letter_code
_entity_poly.pdbx_strand_id
1 'polypeptide(L)'
;MLCMSLLTARQRIKTKTFANPEDLRVGRCTDVRFNDPNVERVRRAHRNDLENVLPFLLMTLAYVACGPHPLTAKLLIRIGASARLLHTLFYAVLPLPQPTRAICFFITFSIVCFEAVYVLICSIKYI
;
A
#
# COMPACT_ATOMS: atom_id res chain seq x y z
N MET A 1 -1.68 2.40 -4.79
CA MET A 1 -1.79 3.86 -4.51
C MET A 1 -2.70 4.59 -5.52
N LEU A 2 -2.24 5.03 -6.71
CA LEU A 2 -3.08 5.84 -7.63
C LEU A 2 -4.35 5.12 -8.12
N CYS A 3 -4.25 3.86 -8.53
CA CYS A 3 -5.45 3.10 -8.92
C CYS A 3 -6.44 2.92 -7.76
N MET A 4 -5.95 2.93 -6.51
CA MET A 4 -6.80 2.77 -5.32
C MET A 4 -7.65 4.01 -5.06
N SER A 5 -7.17 5.22 -5.37
CA SER A 5 -8.00 6.43 -5.26
C SER A 5 -9.16 6.40 -6.26
N LEU A 6 -8.90 5.98 -7.50
CA LEU A 6 -9.94 5.78 -8.53
C LEU A 6 -10.95 4.70 -8.12
N LEU A 7 -10.47 3.59 -7.54
CA LEU A 7 -11.35 2.52 -7.02
C LEU A 7 -12.22 3.02 -5.85
N THR A 8 -11.68 3.82 -4.93
CA THR A 8 -12.49 4.42 -3.86
C THR A 8 -13.56 5.35 -4.42
N ALA A 9 -13.23 6.18 -5.41
CA ALA A 9 -14.20 7.08 -6.04
C ALA A 9 -15.30 6.29 -6.76
N ARG A 10 -14.93 5.27 -7.55
CA ARG A 10 -15.88 4.39 -8.22
C ARG A 10 -16.78 3.66 -7.24
N GLN A 11 -16.23 3.15 -6.13
CA GLN A 11 -17.03 2.46 -5.13
C GLN A 11 -18.03 3.41 -4.46
N ARG A 12 -17.60 4.64 -4.10
CA ARG A 12 -18.49 5.67 -3.53
C ARG A 12 -19.63 6.04 -4.46
N ILE A 13 -19.36 6.21 -5.75
CA ILE A 13 -20.41 6.48 -6.75
C ILE A 13 -21.37 5.30 -6.87
N LYS A 14 -20.85 4.06 -6.90
CA LYS A 14 -21.65 2.83 -7.01
C LYS A 14 -22.55 2.61 -5.79
N THR A 15 -22.03 2.78 -4.58
CA THR A 15 -22.77 2.59 -3.32
C THR A 15 -23.54 3.83 -2.91
N LYS A 16 -23.39 4.94 -3.65
CA LYS A 16 -23.98 6.24 -3.34
C LYS A 16 -23.67 6.73 -1.92
N THR A 17 -22.50 6.36 -1.40
CA THR A 17 -22.06 6.70 -0.04
C THR A 17 -21.01 7.80 -0.10
N PHE A 18 -21.50 9.03 0.04
CA PHE A 18 -20.69 10.23 0.07
C PHE A 18 -20.46 10.66 1.52
N ALA A 19 -19.22 11.06 1.82
CA ALA A 19 -18.82 11.48 3.16
C ALA A 19 -19.11 12.97 3.41
N ASN A 20 -19.22 13.76 2.34
CA ASN A 20 -19.39 15.19 2.43
C ASN A 20 -20.78 15.61 1.91
N PRO A 21 -21.40 16.63 2.53
CA PRO A 21 -22.74 17.07 2.18
C PRO A 21 -22.85 17.71 0.78
N GLU A 22 -21.78 18.32 0.26
CA GLU A 22 -21.74 18.89 -1.09
C GLU A 22 -21.86 17.82 -2.19
N ASP A 23 -21.27 16.65 -1.95
CA ASP A 23 -21.27 15.52 -2.89
C ASP A 23 -22.65 14.84 -2.97
N LEU A 24 -23.53 15.06 -1.99
CA LEU A 24 -24.89 14.52 -1.97
C LEU A 24 -25.73 15.04 -3.14
N ARG A 25 -25.51 16.31 -3.54
CA ARG A 25 -26.20 16.92 -4.68
C ARG A 25 -25.81 16.25 -5.99
N VAL A 26 -24.53 15.91 -6.15
CA VAL A 26 -24.00 15.19 -7.31
C VAL A 26 -24.46 13.73 -7.31
N GLY A 27 -24.51 13.11 -6.12
CA GLY A 27 -24.95 11.73 -5.91
C GLY A 27 -26.46 11.48 -5.99
N ARG A 28 -27.28 12.55 -5.99
CA ARG A 28 -28.75 12.49 -5.78
C ARG A 28 -29.10 11.68 -4.53
N CYS A 29 -28.43 11.98 -3.42
CA CYS A 29 -28.65 11.35 -2.12
C CYS A 29 -29.11 12.38 -1.11
N THR A 30 -29.96 11.95 -0.17
CA THR A 30 -30.51 12.83 0.87
C THR A 30 -29.62 12.89 2.11
N ASP A 31 -28.96 11.78 2.44
CA ASP A 31 -28.24 11.63 3.70
C ASP A 31 -26.76 11.29 3.51
N VAL A 32 -25.91 11.87 4.36
CA VAL A 32 -24.51 11.50 4.47
C VAL A 32 -24.43 10.08 5.02
N ARG A 33 -23.90 9.16 4.22
CA ARG A 33 -23.74 7.76 4.62
C ARG A 33 -22.26 7.45 4.84
N PHE A 34 -21.93 7.21 6.09
CA PHE A 34 -20.65 6.68 6.49
C PHE A 34 -20.72 5.14 6.58
N ASN A 35 -19.55 4.51 6.47
CA ASN A 35 -19.36 3.09 6.79
C ASN A 35 -19.95 2.05 5.83
N ASP A 36 -19.99 2.34 4.52
CA ASP A 36 -20.23 1.24 3.55
C ASP A 36 -19.09 0.22 3.63
N PRO A 37 -19.37 -1.07 3.89
CA PRO A 37 -18.34 -2.09 4.08
C PRO A 37 -17.36 -2.21 2.91
N ASN A 38 -17.80 -1.90 1.68
CA ASN A 38 -16.97 -1.97 0.49
C ASN A 38 -16.08 -0.74 0.36
N VAL A 39 -16.61 0.46 0.63
CA VAL A 39 -15.80 1.70 0.63
C VAL A 39 -14.74 1.64 1.72
N GLU A 40 -15.09 1.17 2.91
CA GLU A 40 -14.14 1.00 4.01
C GLU A 40 -13.08 -0.06 3.71
N ARG A 41 -13.43 -1.14 3.01
CA ARG A 41 -12.44 -2.14 2.58
C ARG A 41 -11.40 -1.50 1.66
N VAL A 42 -11.81 -0.75 0.63
CA VAL A 42 -10.86 -0.07 -0.26
C VAL A 42 -10.06 1.01 0.51
N ARG A 43 -10.68 1.73 1.45
CA ARG A 43 -9.99 2.71 2.31
C ARG A 43 -8.91 2.06 3.19
N ARG A 44 -9.20 0.91 3.81
CA ARG A 44 -8.21 0.16 4.62
C ARG A 44 -7.07 -0.36 3.76
N ALA A 45 -7.36 -0.85 2.55
CA ALA A 45 -6.33 -1.24 1.58
C ALA A 45 -5.43 -0.06 1.21
N HIS A 46 -6.04 1.10 0.93
CA HIS A 46 -5.32 2.31 0.58
C HIS A 46 -4.44 2.83 1.74
N ARG A 47 -4.96 2.80 2.98
CA ARG A 47 -4.17 3.14 4.17
C ARG A 47 -2.97 2.20 4.35
N ASN A 48 -3.19 0.89 4.19
CA ASN A 48 -2.09 -0.07 4.29
C ASN A 48 -1.03 0.14 3.21
N ASP A 49 -1.41 0.55 2.00
CA ASP A 49 -0.45 0.97 0.98
C ASP A 49 0.38 2.18 1.45
N LEU A 50 -0.24 3.20 2.05
CA LEU A 50 0.48 4.38 2.52
C LEU A 50 1.49 4.01 3.61
N GLU A 51 1.07 3.18 4.57
CA GLU A 51 1.89 2.78 5.71
C GLU A 51 3.07 1.88 5.32
N ASN A 52 3.03 1.19 4.17
CA ASN A 52 4.07 0.21 3.80
C ASN A 52 4.87 0.60 2.55
N VAL A 53 4.20 1.16 1.53
CA VAL A 53 4.87 1.52 0.27
C VAL A 53 5.75 2.76 0.48
N LEU A 54 5.35 3.72 1.31
CA LEU A 54 6.17 4.90 1.58
C LEU A 54 7.47 4.54 2.32
N PRO A 55 7.46 3.78 3.44
CA PRO A 55 8.70 3.34 4.07
C PRO A 55 9.56 2.48 3.16
N PHE A 56 8.95 1.57 2.39
CA PHE A 56 9.69 0.75 1.42
C PHE A 56 10.40 1.63 0.38
N LEU A 57 9.71 2.57 -0.24
CA LEU A 57 10.31 3.46 -1.24
C LEU A 57 11.49 4.26 -0.67
N LEU A 58 11.32 4.84 0.52
CA LEU A 58 12.35 5.63 1.18
C LEU A 58 13.57 4.78 1.56
N MET A 59 13.32 3.60 2.15
CA MET A 59 14.39 2.69 2.57
C MET A 59 15.13 2.08 1.40
N THR A 60 14.43 1.67 0.34
CA THR A 60 15.04 1.16 -0.88
C THR A 60 15.89 2.23 -1.55
N LEU A 61 15.45 3.49 -1.57
CA LEU A 61 16.26 4.60 -2.11
C LEU A 61 17.55 4.79 -1.30
N ALA A 62 17.46 4.78 0.03
CA ALA A 62 18.63 4.84 0.91
C ALA A 62 19.55 3.63 0.71
N TYR A 63 18.99 2.44 0.57
CA TYR A 63 19.72 1.20 0.30
C TYR A 63 20.49 1.28 -1.01
N VAL A 64 19.88 1.76 -2.10
CA VAL A 64 20.57 1.94 -3.39
C VAL A 64 21.70 2.98 -3.29
N ALA A 65 21.50 4.06 -2.52
CA ALA A 65 22.54 5.08 -2.30
C ALA A 65 23.78 4.53 -1.56
N CYS A 66 23.62 3.48 -0.74
CA CYS A 66 24.73 2.80 -0.07
C CYS A 66 25.62 1.96 -1.00
N GLY A 67 25.33 1.88 -2.30
CA GLY A 67 26.11 1.12 -3.28
C GLY A 67 26.08 -0.41 -3.11
N PRO A 68 24.90 -1.05 -2.94
CA PRO A 68 24.81 -2.49 -2.77
C PRO A 68 25.06 -3.21 -4.09
N HIS A 69 25.24 -4.53 -3.99
CA HIS A 69 25.40 -5.36 -5.17
C HIS A 69 24.16 -5.26 -6.10
N PRO A 70 24.33 -4.93 -7.40
CA PRO A 70 23.24 -4.53 -8.28
C PRO A 70 22.24 -5.64 -8.56
N LEU A 71 22.65 -6.92 -8.54
CA LEU A 71 21.71 -8.03 -8.70
C LEU A 71 20.78 -8.17 -7.49
N THR A 72 21.32 -7.99 -6.29
CA THR A 72 20.57 -8.10 -5.03
C THR A 72 19.55 -6.98 -4.93
N ALA A 73 19.97 -5.74 -5.20
CA ALA A 73 19.06 -4.59 -5.23
C ALA A 73 17.91 -4.77 -6.22
N LYS A 74 18.21 -5.20 -7.46
CA LYS A 74 17.17 -5.46 -8.47
C LYS A 74 16.18 -6.54 -8.01
N LEU A 75 16.66 -7.60 -7.36
CA LEU A 75 15.81 -8.69 -6.89
C LEU A 75 14.89 -8.23 -5.75
N LEU A 76 15.42 -7.55 -4.75
CA LEU A 76 14.65 -7.04 -3.61
C LEU A 76 13.55 -6.06 -4.05
N ILE A 77 13.88 -5.14 -4.96
CA ILE A 77 12.92 -4.19 -5.52
C ILE A 77 11.78 -4.91 -6.25
N ARG A 78 12.11 -5.92 -7.08
CA ARG A 78 11.10 -6.69 -7.84
C ARG A 78 10.19 -7.51 -6.92
N ILE A 79 10.77 -8.17 -5.92
CA ILE A 79 10.00 -8.98 -4.96
C ILE A 79 9.13 -8.08 -4.09
N GLY A 80 9.67 -6.98 -3.56
CA GLY A 80 8.92 -6.02 -2.74
C GLY A 80 7.77 -5.39 -3.51
N ALA A 81 8.02 -4.92 -4.73
CA ALA A 81 6.99 -4.34 -5.59
C ALA A 81 5.89 -5.34 -5.96
N SER A 82 6.26 -6.57 -6.36
CA SER A 82 5.27 -7.61 -6.69
C SER A 82 4.46 -8.06 -5.47
N ALA A 83 5.08 -8.22 -4.30
CA ALA A 83 4.38 -8.55 -3.05
C ALA A 83 3.34 -7.48 -2.68
N ARG A 84 3.64 -6.20 -2.88
CA ARG A 84 2.68 -5.10 -2.65
C ARG A 84 1.54 -5.08 -3.67
N LEU A 85 1.84 -5.30 -4.95
CA LEU A 85 0.80 -5.42 -5.99
C LEU A 85 -0.17 -6.57 -5.68
N LEU A 86 0.37 -7.74 -5.31
CA LEU A 86 -0.42 -8.90 -4.90
C LEU A 86 -1.22 -8.63 -3.62
N HIS A 87 -0.64 -7.95 -2.63
CA HIS A 87 -1.36 -7.55 -1.44
C HIS A 87 -2.58 -6.69 -1.77
N THR A 88 -2.41 -5.65 -2.62
CA THR A 88 -3.55 -4.82 -3.07
C THR A 88 -4.59 -5.60 -3.84
N LEU A 89 -4.17 -6.52 -4.70
CA LEU A 89 -5.06 -7.36 -5.50
C LEU A 89 -5.93 -8.24 -4.60
N PHE A 90 -5.33 -8.92 -3.62
CA PHE A 90 -6.03 -9.80 -2.68
C PHE A 90 -6.83 -9.06 -1.61
N TYR A 91 -6.55 -7.79 -1.39
CA TYR A 91 -7.32 -6.97 -0.44
C TYR A 91 -8.55 -6.35 -1.09
N ALA A 92 -8.39 -5.79 -2.29
CA ALA A 92 -9.38 -4.89 -2.89
C ALA A 92 -10.19 -5.53 -4.03
N VAL A 93 -9.58 -6.40 -4.84
CA VAL A 93 -10.22 -6.97 -6.04
C VAL A 93 -10.74 -8.37 -5.77
N LEU A 94 -9.90 -9.24 -5.21
CA LEU A 94 -10.23 -10.63 -4.92
C LEU A 94 -10.07 -10.87 -3.41
N PRO A 95 -11.13 -10.72 -2.60
CA PRO A 95 -11.04 -10.89 -1.16
C PRO A 95 -10.77 -12.36 -0.81
N LEU A 96 -9.49 -12.71 -0.71
CA LEU A 96 -9.06 -14.01 -0.24
C LEU A 96 -9.08 -14.08 1.30
N PRO A 97 -9.37 -15.25 1.87
CA PRO A 97 -9.26 -15.45 3.31
C PRO A 97 -7.81 -15.21 3.77
N GLN A 98 -7.65 -14.92 5.06
CA GLN A 98 -6.32 -15.04 5.69
C GLN A 98 -5.84 -16.49 5.46
N PRO A 99 -4.54 -16.75 5.18
CA PRO A 99 -3.35 -15.98 5.55
C PRO A 99 -2.68 -15.17 4.43
N THR A 100 -3.22 -15.17 3.20
CA THR A 100 -2.52 -14.64 2.01
C THR A 100 -2.07 -13.19 2.16
N ARG A 101 -2.92 -12.35 2.77
CA ARG A 101 -2.59 -10.93 3.02
C ARG A 101 -1.43 -10.75 4.01
N ALA A 102 -1.40 -11.56 5.06
CA ALA A 102 -0.34 -11.49 6.07
C ALA A 102 1.01 -11.89 5.45
N ILE A 103 1.02 -12.94 4.62
CA ILE A 103 2.22 -13.40 3.93
C ILE A 103 2.81 -12.30 3.03
N CYS A 104 1.98 -11.65 2.19
CA CYS A 104 2.45 -10.56 1.34
C CYS A 104 2.97 -9.35 2.15
N PHE A 105 2.34 -9.05 3.28
CA PHE A 105 2.81 -8.02 4.20
C PHE A 105 4.19 -8.37 4.78
N PHE A 106 4.34 -9.57 5.35
CA PHE A 106 5.59 -10.01 5.95
C PHE A 106 6.75 -10.09 4.96
N ILE A 107 6.50 -10.48 3.70
CA ILE A 107 7.54 -10.47 2.66
C ILE A 107 8.11 -9.06 2.49
N THR A 108 7.23 -8.06 2.34
CA THR A 108 7.68 -6.67 2.14
C THR A 108 8.34 -6.12 3.41
N PHE A 109 7.78 -6.43 4.58
CA PHE A 109 8.32 -6.00 5.86
C PHE A 109 9.74 -6.53 6.10
N SER A 110 9.97 -7.82 5.84
CA SER A 110 11.30 -8.44 5.96
C SER A 110 12.33 -7.82 5.03
N ILE A 111 11.92 -7.44 3.81
CA ILE A 111 12.81 -6.73 2.86
C ILE A 111 13.20 -5.35 3.42
N VAL A 112 12.23 -4.59 3.94
CA VAL A 112 12.50 -3.27 4.56
C VAL A 112 13.44 -3.41 5.77
N CYS A 113 13.24 -4.43 6.61
CA CYS A 113 14.15 -4.70 7.73
C CYS A 113 15.57 -5.01 7.27
N PHE A 114 15.72 -5.83 6.23
CA PHE A 114 17.02 -6.14 5.64
C PHE A 114 17.72 -4.89 5.09
N GLU A 115 16.99 -4.08 4.31
CA GLU A 115 17.50 -2.81 3.76
C GLU A 115 17.89 -1.85 4.89
N ALA A 116 17.09 -1.75 5.96
CA ALA A 116 17.37 -0.90 7.11
C ALA A 116 18.65 -1.29 7.86
N VAL A 117 18.86 -2.59 8.10
CA VAL A 117 20.10 -3.08 8.73
C VAL A 117 21.30 -2.78 7.85
N TYR A 118 21.20 -2.97 6.54
CA TYR A 118 22.29 -2.66 5.61
C TYR A 118 22.63 -1.17 5.60
N VAL A 119 21.62 -0.30 5.52
CA VAL A 119 21.79 1.15 5.55
C VAL A 119 22.39 1.61 6.87
N LEU A 120 22.00 1.00 7.99
CA LEU A 120 22.57 1.30 9.31
C LEU A 120 24.07 0.96 9.36
N ILE A 121 24.46 -0.23 8.90
CA ILE A 121 25.86 -0.65 8.85
C ILE A 121 26.68 0.27 7.92
N CYS A 122 26.11 0.63 6.77
CA CYS A 122 26.76 1.54 5.85
C CYS A 122 26.95 2.93 6.47
N SER A 123 25.93 3.46 7.14
CA SER A 123 25.99 4.76 7.84
C SER A 123 27.03 4.79 8.95
N ILE A 124 27.16 3.72 9.75
CA ILE A 124 28.17 3.62 10.82
C ILE A 124 29.59 3.70 10.26
N LYS A 125 29.83 3.19 9.04
CA LYS A 125 31.16 3.23 8.42
C LYS A 125 31.62 4.66 8.07
N TYR A 126 30.69 5.60 7.92
CA TYR A 126 30.99 7.00 7.57
C TYR A 126 31.02 7.94 8.78
N ILE A 127 30.76 7.44 9.99
CA ILE A 127 30.92 8.15 11.28
C ILE A 127 32.28 7.77 11.86
#